data_AF-A8TYF1-F1
#
_entry.id   AF-A8TYF1-F1
#
_cell.length_a   1.000
_cell.length_b   1.000
_cell.length_c   1.000
_cell.angle_alpha   90.00
_cell.angle_beta   90.00
_cell.angle_gamma   90.00
#
_symmetry.space_group_name_H-M   'P 1'
#
loop_
_entity.id
_entity.type
_entity.pdbx_description
1 polymer ?
#
loop_
_entity_poly.entity_id
_entity_poly.type
_entity_poly.pdbx_seq_one_letter_code
_entity_poly.pdbx_strand_id
1 'polypeptide(L)'
;MSKNRHTIEHLKVACRHVQELMAVGVTENYAIRTLELLSDFYAKLILEGPAAPHHVSQVPRAQWSLAAKKLLAENPDAKPRDHFRVEHGTPRRGFARMVLKLYEQGDLSEQAMRRLVDRYWKLAVIILDEDAVLARVARSMVYERPEERWHAAGIVFGDVDQSISN
;
A
#
# COMPACT_ATOMS: atom_id res chain seq x y z
N MET A 1 -8.77 9.53 24.33
CA MET A 1 -8.29 9.44 22.93
C MET A 1 -6.77 9.51 22.92
N SER A 2 -6.09 8.64 22.15
CA SER A 2 -4.63 8.75 21.96
C SER A 2 -4.32 10.05 21.21
N LYS A 3 -3.40 10.86 21.73
CA LYS A 3 -2.92 12.09 21.07
C LYS A 3 -2.30 11.82 19.68
N ASN A 4 -1.93 10.58 19.40
CA ASN A 4 -1.21 10.18 18.20
C ASN A 4 -2.09 9.48 17.15
N ARG A 5 -3.42 9.45 17.32
CA ARG A 5 -4.31 8.87 16.31
C ARG A 5 -4.43 9.85 15.13
N HIS A 6 -4.06 9.41 13.92
CA HIS A 6 -4.23 10.22 12.72
C HIS A 6 -5.72 10.49 12.48
N THR A 7 -6.03 11.73 12.10
CA THR A 7 -7.39 12.24 11.87
C THR A 7 -7.46 12.80 10.46
N ILE A 8 -8.68 13.05 9.95
CA ILE A 8 -8.85 13.71 8.66
C ILE A 8 -8.21 15.10 8.62
N GLU A 9 -8.21 15.81 9.75
CA GLU A 9 -7.56 17.13 9.86
C GLU A 9 -6.03 17.02 9.73
N HIS A 10 -5.41 15.96 10.25
CA HIS A 10 -3.99 15.69 10.01
C HIS A 10 -3.68 15.46 8.52
N LEU A 11 -4.59 14.79 7.79
CA LEU A 11 -4.44 14.64 6.33
C LEU A 11 -4.59 15.96 5.59
N LYS A 12 -5.54 16.82 5.98
CA LYS A 12 -5.70 18.16 5.39
C LYS A 12 -4.46 19.03 5.61
N VAL A 13 -3.88 19.01 6.81
CA VAL A 13 -2.62 19.70 7.10
C VAL A 13 -1.49 19.16 6.21
N ALA A 14 -1.40 17.83 6.06
CA ALA A 14 -0.40 17.22 5.19
C ALA A 14 -0.59 17.62 3.72
N CYS A 15 -1.82 17.69 3.22
CA CYS A 15 -2.11 18.13 1.85
C CYS A 15 -1.71 19.59 1.64
N ARG A 16 -2.08 20.48 2.58
CA ARG A 16 -1.65 21.89 2.54
C ARG A 16 -0.13 22.02 2.54
N HIS A 17 0.56 21.22 3.34
CA HIS A 17 2.02 21.19 3.38
C HIS A 17 2.64 20.81 2.02
N VAL A 18 2.04 19.86 1.28
CA VAL A 18 2.48 19.55 -0.09
C VAL A 18 2.42 20.81 -0.97
N GLN A 19 1.30 21.52 -0.95
CA GLN A 19 1.09 22.73 -1.75
C GLN A 19 2.06 23.86 -1.34
N GLU A 20 2.25 24.09 -0.04
CA GLU A 20 3.17 25.10 0.50
C GLU A 20 4.62 24.83 0.08
N LEU A 21 5.07 23.57 0.15
CA LEU A 21 6.41 23.17 -0.31
C LEU A 21 6.58 23.37 -1.83
N MET A 22 5.58 22.98 -2.62
CA MET A 22 5.62 23.18 -4.06
C MET A 22 5.62 24.65 -4.45
N ALA A 23 4.89 25.50 -3.72
CA ALA A 23 4.86 26.94 -3.94
C ALA A 23 6.22 27.63 -3.73
N VAL A 24 7.10 27.05 -2.90
CA VAL A 24 8.47 27.55 -2.68
C VAL A 24 9.53 26.80 -3.50
N GLY A 25 9.12 26.02 -4.51
CA GLY A 25 10.01 25.39 -5.49
C GLY A 25 10.44 23.96 -5.19
N VAL A 26 9.88 23.30 -4.16
CA VAL A 26 10.14 21.88 -3.92
C VAL A 26 9.36 21.02 -4.91
N THR A 27 10.02 20.06 -5.54
CA THR A 27 9.33 19.12 -6.44
C THR A 27 8.32 18.24 -5.69
N GLU A 28 7.24 17.84 -6.36
CA GLU A 28 6.21 16.95 -5.79
C GLU A 28 6.82 15.66 -5.20
N ASN A 29 7.85 15.10 -5.85
CA ASN A 29 8.53 13.88 -5.39
C ASN A 29 9.06 13.96 -3.95
N TYR A 30 9.43 15.16 -3.51
CA TYR A 30 9.86 15.42 -2.13
C TYR A 30 8.70 15.95 -1.28
N ALA A 31 7.89 16.85 -1.82
CA ALA A 31 6.79 17.48 -1.08
C ALA A 31 5.75 16.46 -0.58
N ILE A 32 5.45 15.41 -1.37
CA ILE A 32 4.37 14.46 -1.07
C ILE A 32 4.73 13.41 -0.01
N ARG A 33 5.99 13.30 0.43
CA ARG A 33 6.47 12.19 1.28
C ARG A 33 5.74 12.08 2.62
N THR A 34 5.45 13.21 3.25
CA THR A 34 4.70 13.23 4.51
C THR A 34 3.26 12.76 4.29
N LEU A 35 2.65 13.14 3.17
CA LEU A 35 1.30 12.70 2.81
C LEU A 35 1.26 11.19 2.48
N GLU A 36 2.29 10.66 1.81
CA GLU A 36 2.45 9.20 1.58
C GLU A 36 2.35 8.42 2.90
N LEU A 37 3.10 8.83 3.92
CA LEU A 37 3.12 8.16 5.21
C LEU A 37 1.78 8.27 5.96
N LEU A 38 1.24 9.49 6.04
CA LEU A 38 0.03 9.75 6.82
C LEU A 38 -1.21 9.12 6.18
N SER A 39 -1.31 9.15 4.85
CA SER A 39 -2.41 8.50 4.13
C SER A 39 -2.40 6.97 4.31
N ASP A 40 -1.23 6.35 4.30
CA ASP A 40 -1.08 4.89 4.54
C ASP A 40 -1.46 4.50 5.97
N PHE A 41 -1.01 5.27 6.97
CA PHE A 41 -1.39 5.02 8.36
C PHE A 41 -2.87 5.29 8.64
N TYR A 42 -3.44 6.34 8.04
CA TYR A 42 -4.86 6.63 8.17
C TYR A 42 -5.72 5.54 7.52
N ALA A 43 -5.31 5.03 6.35
CA ALA A 43 -5.97 3.91 5.69
C ALA A 43 -5.99 2.66 6.57
N LYS A 44 -4.85 2.34 7.18
CA LYS A 44 -4.74 1.20 8.11
C LYS A 44 -5.63 1.35 9.34
N LEU A 45 -5.74 2.57 9.89
CA LEU A 45 -6.64 2.87 11.01
C LEU A 45 -8.13 2.76 10.64
N ILE A 46 -8.51 3.09 9.40
CA ILE A 46 -9.88 2.90 8.90
C ILE A 46 -10.28 1.42 8.95
N LEU A 47 -9.34 0.53 8.64
CA LEU A 47 -9.50 -0.92 8.62
C LEU A 47 -9.17 -1.58 9.98
N GLU A 48 -9.19 -0.79 11.07
CA GLU A 48 -8.95 -1.25 12.44
C GLU A 48 -7.55 -1.88 12.69
N GLY A 49 -6.61 -1.65 11.77
CA GLY A 49 -5.22 -2.05 11.91
C GLY A 49 -4.39 -1.08 12.79
N PRO A 50 -3.19 -1.49 13.22
CA PRO A 50 -2.31 -0.65 14.02
C PRO A 50 -1.71 0.50 13.19
N ALA A 51 -1.55 1.70 13.75
CA ALA A 51 -0.82 2.82 13.13
C ALA A 51 0.71 2.60 13.18
N ALA A 52 1.18 1.55 12.51
CA ALA A 52 2.58 1.13 12.46
C ALA A 52 2.94 0.66 11.05
N PRO A 53 4.24 0.59 10.71
CA PRO A 53 4.70 0.02 9.45
C PRO A 53 4.09 -1.36 9.17
N HIS A 54 3.92 -1.68 7.89
CA HIS A 54 3.40 -2.98 7.47
C HIS A 54 4.38 -4.10 7.80
N HIS A 55 3.85 -5.18 8.34
CA HIS A 55 4.58 -6.41 8.59
C HIS A 55 3.86 -7.59 7.92
N VAL A 56 4.61 -8.58 7.43
CA VAL A 56 4.04 -9.72 6.70
C VAL A 56 2.99 -10.49 7.51
N SER A 57 3.17 -10.57 8.83
CA SER A 57 2.22 -11.24 9.73
C SER A 57 0.88 -10.52 9.88
N GLN A 58 0.78 -9.26 9.43
CA GLN A 58 -0.45 -8.47 9.46
C GLN A 58 -1.29 -8.68 8.20
N VAL A 59 -0.74 -9.32 7.17
CA VAL A 59 -1.41 -9.52 5.89
C VAL A 59 -2.00 -10.94 5.84
N PRO A 60 -3.34 -11.08 5.72
CA PRO A 60 -4.02 -12.37 5.64
C PRO A 60 -3.40 -13.29 4.59
N ARG A 61 -3.33 -14.59 4.88
CA ARG A 61 -2.71 -15.60 3.99
C ARG A 61 -3.33 -15.64 2.59
N ALA A 62 -4.61 -15.29 2.45
CA ALA A 62 -5.29 -15.17 1.16
C ALA A 62 -4.67 -14.09 0.24
N GLN A 63 -4.01 -13.09 0.81
CA GLN A 63 -3.34 -11.99 0.09
C GLN A 63 -1.85 -12.25 -0.16
N TRP A 64 -1.37 -13.48 0.04
CA TRP A 64 -0.01 -13.86 -0.31
C TRP A 64 0.03 -14.38 -1.74
N SER A 65 1.06 -13.99 -2.50
CA SER A 65 1.29 -14.55 -3.83
C SER A 65 1.51 -16.07 -3.74
N LEU A 66 1.23 -16.79 -4.82
CA LEU A 66 1.49 -18.22 -4.89
C LEU A 66 2.98 -18.54 -4.66
N ALA A 67 3.89 -17.69 -5.15
CA ALA A 67 5.32 -17.85 -4.94
C ALA A 67 5.69 -17.67 -3.45
N ALA A 68 5.16 -16.66 -2.78
CA ALA A 68 5.34 -16.47 -1.34
C ALA A 68 4.72 -17.62 -0.53
N LYS A 69 3.62 -18.21 -1.03
CA LYS A 69 3.03 -19.38 -0.40
C LYS A 69 3.93 -20.60 -0.48
N LYS A 70 4.45 -20.90 -1.67
CA LYS A 70 5.38 -22.01 -1.92
C LYS A 70 6.69 -21.87 -1.14
N LEU A 71 7.30 -20.69 -1.16
CA LEU A 71 8.55 -20.44 -0.42
C LEU A 71 8.39 -20.74 1.07
N LEU A 72 7.28 -20.31 1.69
CA LEU A 72 7.03 -20.58 3.10
C LEU A 72 6.76 -22.08 3.38
N ALA A 73 6.17 -22.80 2.42
CA ALA A 73 5.95 -24.25 2.57
C ALA A 73 7.27 -25.04 2.49
N GLU A 74 8.16 -24.65 1.58
CA GLU A 74 9.48 -25.25 1.39
C GLU A 74 10.47 -24.83 2.49
N ASN A 75 10.31 -23.63 3.05
CA ASN A 75 11.12 -23.09 4.13
C ASN A 75 10.24 -22.40 5.20
N PRO A 76 9.68 -23.17 6.16
CA PRO A 76 8.82 -22.63 7.20
C PRO A 76 9.50 -21.60 8.12
N ASP A 77 10.82 -21.66 8.26
CA ASP A 77 11.63 -20.74 9.08
C ASP A 77 12.13 -19.51 8.31
N ALA A 78 11.65 -19.32 7.07
CA ALA A 78 12.01 -18.19 6.23
C ALA A 78 11.75 -16.86 6.95
N LYS A 79 12.83 -16.11 7.21
CA LYS A 79 12.76 -14.82 7.90
C LYS A 79 12.02 -13.78 7.05
N PRO A 80 10.99 -13.09 7.59
CA PRO A 80 10.20 -12.09 6.89
C PRO A 80 11.01 -11.08 6.06
N ARG A 81 12.04 -10.48 6.66
CA ARG A 81 12.84 -9.41 6.04
C ARG A 81 13.67 -9.88 4.84
N ASP A 82 14.05 -11.15 4.84
CA ASP A 82 15.03 -11.71 3.92
C ASP A 82 14.36 -12.36 2.71
N HIS A 83 13.08 -12.72 2.81
CA HIS A 83 12.36 -13.45 1.77
C HIS A 83 11.11 -12.74 1.24
N PHE A 84 10.52 -11.85 2.04
CA PHE A 84 9.19 -11.30 1.75
C PHE A 84 9.16 -9.77 1.78
N ARG A 85 8.19 -9.23 1.04
CA ARG A 85 7.82 -7.81 1.05
C ARG A 85 6.31 -7.68 1.16
N VAL A 86 5.87 -6.68 1.92
CA VAL A 86 4.47 -6.22 1.87
C VAL A 86 4.39 -5.14 0.82
N GLU A 87 3.59 -5.36 -0.21
CA GLU A 87 3.43 -4.44 -1.32
C GLU A 87 1.99 -3.98 -1.49
N HIS A 88 1.84 -2.75 -1.98
CA HIS A 88 0.53 -2.14 -2.23
C HIS A 88 0.06 -2.40 -3.67
N GLY A 89 -1.23 -2.65 -3.88
CA GLY A 89 -1.79 -2.72 -5.24
C GLY A 89 -1.81 -1.34 -5.91
N THR A 90 -2.12 -0.30 -5.14
CA THR A 90 -1.91 1.10 -5.55
C THR A 90 -0.62 1.61 -4.92
N PRO A 91 0.39 2.07 -5.69
CA PRO A 91 1.61 2.60 -5.10
C PRO A 91 1.30 3.70 -4.07
N ARG A 92 1.99 3.71 -2.92
CA ARG A 92 1.75 4.68 -1.83
C ARG A 92 1.69 6.13 -2.31
N ARG A 93 2.56 6.52 -3.24
CA ARG A 93 2.52 7.85 -3.88
C ARG A 93 1.27 8.06 -4.72
N GLY A 94 0.87 7.07 -5.50
CA GLY A 94 -0.37 7.12 -6.27
C GLY A 94 -1.59 7.30 -5.36
N PHE A 95 -1.64 6.55 -4.25
CA PHE A 95 -2.68 6.69 -3.25
C PHE A 95 -2.66 8.10 -2.61
N ALA A 96 -1.49 8.61 -2.23
CA ALA A 96 -1.34 9.96 -1.69
C ALA A 96 -1.81 11.05 -2.66
N ARG A 97 -1.55 10.91 -3.97
CA ARG A 97 -2.07 11.82 -5.01
C ARG A 97 -3.59 11.80 -5.09
N MET A 98 -4.23 10.65 -4.91
CA MET A 98 -5.70 10.57 -4.86
C MET A 98 -6.24 11.34 -3.64
N VAL A 99 -5.57 11.24 -2.48
CA VAL A 99 -5.93 12.01 -1.28
C VAL A 99 -5.74 13.52 -1.50
N LEU A 100 -4.62 13.92 -2.10
CA LEU A 100 -4.36 15.32 -2.44
C LEU A 100 -5.42 15.88 -3.39
N LYS A 101 -5.81 15.10 -4.41
CA LYS A 101 -6.87 15.49 -5.34
C LYS A 101 -8.21 15.71 -4.64
N LEU A 102 -8.59 14.83 -3.70
CA LEU A 102 -9.81 15.04 -2.88
C LEU A 102 -9.72 16.32 -2.06
N TYR A 103 -8.54 16.65 -1.53
CA TYR A 103 -8.32 17.89 -0.79
C TYR A 103 -8.49 19.13 -1.68
N GLU A 104 -7.87 19.13 -2.85
CA GLU A 104 -7.94 20.21 -3.84
C GLU A 104 -9.38 20.46 -4.32
N GLN A 105 -10.19 19.42 -4.37
CA GLN A 105 -11.60 19.49 -4.75
C GLN A 105 -12.53 19.90 -3.59
N GLY A 106 -12.01 20.01 -2.36
CA GLY A 106 -12.82 20.28 -1.17
C GLY A 106 -13.59 19.07 -0.62
N ASP A 107 -13.35 17.88 -1.17
CA ASP A 107 -14.10 16.64 -0.88
C ASP A 107 -13.43 15.73 0.17
N LEU A 108 -12.25 16.11 0.68
CA LEU A 108 -11.50 15.32 1.65
C LEU A 108 -12.24 15.22 2.99
N SER A 109 -12.89 14.06 3.19
CA SER A 109 -13.67 13.70 4.37
C SER A 109 -13.37 12.26 4.81
N GLU A 110 -13.77 11.89 6.03
CA GLU A 110 -13.61 10.51 6.51
C GLU A 110 -14.34 9.51 5.60
N GLN A 111 -15.54 9.87 5.12
CA GLN A 111 -16.33 9.02 4.24
C GLN A 111 -15.67 8.85 2.87
N ALA A 112 -15.11 9.93 2.30
CA ALA A 112 -14.34 9.87 1.06
C ALA A 112 -13.09 9.00 1.23
N MET A 113 -12.38 9.14 2.36
CA MET A 113 -11.23 8.28 2.69
C MET A 113 -11.63 6.81 2.80
N ARG A 114 -12.75 6.47 3.47
CA ARG A 114 -13.23 5.09 3.54
C ARG A 114 -13.46 4.50 2.14
N ARG A 115 -14.19 5.21 1.28
CA ARG A 115 -14.40 4.78 -0.13
C ARG A 115 -13.09 4.59 -0.88
N LEU A 116 -12.13 5.49 -0.68
CA LEU A 116 -10.82 5.42 -1.32
C LEU A 116 -10.02 4.20 -0.83
N VAL A 117 -10.02 3.94 0.48
CA VAL A 117 -9.36 2.79 1.11
C VAL A 117 -9.97 1.49 0.61
N ASP A 118 -11.29 1.37 0.65
CA ASP A 118 -12.01 0.17 0.24
C ASP A 118 -11.69 -0.23 -1.20
N ARG A 119 -11.56 0.77 -2.09
CA ARG A 119 -11.26 0.56 -3.51
C ARG A 119 -9.78 0.37 -3.79
N TYR A 120 -8.90 1.25 -3.29
CA TYR A 120 -7.53 1.38 -3.78
C TYR A 120 -6.45 0.89 -2.82
N TRP A 121 -6.73 0.79 -1.53
CA TRP A 121 -5.75 0.38 -0.53
C TRP A 121 -5.78 -1.14 -0.36
N LYS A 122 -5.04 -1.84 -1.22
CA LYS A 122 -4.88 -3.29 -1.17
C LYS A 122 -3.42 -3.62 -0.86
N LEU A 123 -3.21 -4.62 -0.01
CA LEU A 123 -1.89 -5.14 0.35
C LEU A 123 -1.75 -6.58 -0.12
N ALA A 124 -0.51 -6.95 -0.43
CA ALA A 124 -0.11 -8.32 -0.73
C ALA A 124 1.23 -8.63 -0.07
N VAL A 125 1.48 -9.92 0.20
CA VAL A 125 2.82 -10.42 0.49
C VAL A 125 3.38 -11.09 -0.75
N ILE A 126 4.56 -10.63 -1.16
CA ILE A 126 5.28 -11.13 -2.35
C ILE A 126 6.71 -11.52 -1.97
N ILE A 127 7.38 -12.30 -2.82
CA ILE A 127 8.81 -12.60 -2.65
C ILE A 127 9.70 -11.52 -3.26
N LEU A 128 11.00 -11.53 -2.93
CA LEU A 128 11.96 -10.54 -3.44
C LEU A 128 12.08 -10.53 -4.98
N ASP A 129 11.97 -11.69 -5.63
CA ASP A 129 12.03 -11.79 -7.09
C ASP A 129 10.82 -11.14 -7.75
N GLU A 130 9.63 -11.33 -7.18
CA GLU A 130 8.39 -10.68 -7.61
C GLU A 130 8.50 -9.14 -7.43
N ASP A 131 9.07 -8.68 -6.32
CA ASP A 131 9.33 -7.26 -6.07
C ASP A 131 10.28 -6.66 -7.11
N ALA A 132 11.35 -7.38 -7.47
CA ALA A 132 12.30 -6.95 -8.49
C ALA A 132 11.63 -6.79 -9.88
N VAL A 133 10.73 -7.72 -10.25
CA VAL A 133 9.94 -7.61 -11.49
C VAL A 133 8.99 -6.42 -11.41
N LEU A 134 8.25 -6.29 -10.31
CA LEU A 134 7.31 -5.19 -10.08
C LEU A 134 8.01 -3.82 -10.16
N ALA A 135 9.21 -3.71 -9.60
CA ALA A 135 10.04 -2.52 -9.64
C ALA A 135 10.47 -2.11 -11.05
N ARG A 136 10.58 -3.09 -11.97
CA ARG A 136 10.92 -2.85 -13.38
C ARG A 136 9.70 -2.47 -14.22
N VAL A 137 8.56 -3.11 -14.00
CA VAL A 137 7.42 -3.03 -14.93
C VAL A 137 6.29 -2.09 -14.47
N ALA A 138 6.07 -1.95 -13.17
CA ALA A 138 4.88 -1.26 -12.64
C ALA A 138 5.13 -0.50 -11.32
N ARG A 139 6.37 -0.09 -11.04
CA ARG A 139 6.78 0.50 -9.75
C ARG A 139 5.89 1.67 -9.31
N SER A 140 5.63 2.60 -10.22
CA SER A 140 4.87 3.82 -9.96
C SER A 140 3.54 3.88 -10.69
N MET A 141 3.14 2.79 -11.36
CA MET A 141 1.95 2.74 -12.19
C MET A 141 0.70 2.63 -11.30
N VAL A 142 -0.28 3.49 -11.57
CA VAL A 142 -1.60 3.46 -10.94
C VAL A 142 -2.57 2.90 -11.97
N TYR A 143 -3.29 1.85 -11.58
CA TYR A 143 -4.28 1.19 -12.41
C TYR A 143 -5.69 1.50 -11.90
N GLU A 144 -6.71 1.18 -12.71
CA GLU A 144 -8.11 1.36 -12.30
C GLU A 144 -8.48 0.41 -11.15
N ARG A 145 -7.94 -0.81 -11.21
CA ARG A 145 -8.03 -1.82 -10.16
C ARG A 145 -6.64 -2.10 -9.57
N PRO A 146 -6.43 -2.03 -8.25
CA PRO A 146 -5.12 -2.24 -7.63
C PRO A 146 -4.45 -3.57 -8.01
N GLU A 147 -5.26 -4.61 -8.24
CA GLU A 147 -4.80 -5.96 -8.57
C GLU A 147 -4.11 -6.02 -9.94
N GLU A 148 -4.45 -5.12 -10.86
CA GLU A 148 -3.84 -5.05 -12.19
C GLU A 148 -2.36 -4.71 -12.13
N ARG A 149 -1.92 -3.98 -11.10
CA ARG A 149 -0.50 -3.69 -10.87
C ARG A 149 0.29 -4.97 -10.65
N TRP A 150 -0.23 -5.87 -9.82
CA TRP A 150 0.41 -7.15 -9.54
C TRP A 150 0.33 -8.08 -10.75
N HIS A 151 -0.81 -8.11 -11.45
CA HIS A 151 -0.97 -8.89 -12.66
C HIS A 151 -0.01 -8.47 -13.78
N ALA A 152 0.23 -7.16 -13.94
CA ALA A 152 1.21 -6.63 -14.89
C ALA A 152 2.64 -7.10 -14.60
N ALA A 153 2.94 -7.48 -13.36
CA ALA A 153 4.20 -8.08 -12.94
C ALA A 153 4.20 -9.62 -12.95
N GLY A 154 3.11 -10.25 -13.42
CA GLY A 154 2.96 -11.70 -13.44
C GLY A 154 2.76 -12.32 -12.05
N ILE A 155 2.43 -11.51 -11.04
CA ILE A 155 2.21 -11.97 -9.68
C ILE A 155 0.80 -12.56 -9.59
N VAL A 156 0.70 -13.80 -9.12
CA VAL A 156 -0.55 -14.57 -9.07
C VAL A 156 -0.96 -14.85 -7.63
N PHE A 157 -2.26 -14.75 -7.37
CA PHE A 157 -2.90 -15.03 -6.09
C PHE A 157 -3.93 -16.15 -6.25
N GLY A 158 -4.17 -16.90 -5.18
CA GLY A 158 -5.07 -18.06 -5.18
C GLY A 158 -4.60 -19.11 -4.18
N ASP A 159 -5.23 -20.27 -4.17
CA ASP A 159 -4.78 -21.40 -3.37
C ASP A 159 -3.65 -22.16 -4.06
N VAL A 160 -2.73 -22.70 -3.26
CA VAL A 160 -1.73 -23.64 -3.79
C VAL A 160 -2.49 -24.93 -4.02
N ASP A 161 -2.65 -25.31 -5.29
CA ASP A 161 -3.29 -26.58 -5.65
C ASP A 161 -2.54 -27.73 -4.95
N GLN A 162 -3.20 -28.43 -4.03
CA GLN A 162 -2.60 -29.49 -3.20
C GLN A 162 -2.43 -30.82 -3.96
N SER A 163 -2.63 -30.81 -5.27
CA SER A 163 -2.62 -31.99 -6.13
C SER A 163 -1.23 -32.57 -6.45
N ILE A 164 -0.16 -32.04 -5.84
CA ILE A 164 1.19 -32.60 -5.93
C ILE A 164 1.66 -32.99 -4.52
N SER A 165 1.07 -34.05 -3.99
CA SER A 165 1.70 -34.93 -3.00
C SER A 165 1.57 -36.34 -3.55
N ASN A 166 2.61 -36.80 -4.25
CA ASN A 166 2.81 -38.22 -4.54
C ASN A 166 3.72 -38.81 -3.48
#